data_AF-A0A265Q890-F1
#
_entry.id   AF-A0A265Q890-F1
#
_cell.length_a   1.000
_cell.length_b   1.000
_cell.length_c   1.000
_cell.angle_alpha   90.00
_cell.angle_beta   90.00
_cell.angle_gamma   90.00
#
_symmetry.space_group_name_H-M   'P 1'
#
loop_
_entity.id
_entity.type
_entity.pdbx_description
1 polymer ?
#
loop_
_entity_poly.entity_id
_entity_poly.type
_entity_poly.pdbx_seq_one_letter_code
_entity_poly.pdbx_strand_id
1 'polypeptide(L)'
;MLKWINKKRNRKGFTLVELVVVIAILGILAAIAVPKLSKSRENAAIAAHNANVRTLESAATLAVSEGSGAIEWGKEEGENDDGTRKGWENYLQSWPDIPNGLVGKEYDGEDGKVTIGKDDKYKVEIKDNGEIKVTPPKAITDKKVD
;
A
#
# COMPACT_ATOMS: atom_id res chain seq x y z
N MET A 1 1.89 9.90 -73.51
CA MET A 1 2.53 10.67 -72.42
C MET A 1 1.46 11.02 -71.39
N LEU A 2 1.49 10.36 -70.23
CA LEU A 2 0.43 10.43 -69.20
C LEU A 2 0.48 11.77 -68.46
N LYS A 3 -0.57 12.57 -68.63
CA LYS A 3 -0.80 13.84 -67.91
C LYS A 3 -1.85 13.60 -66.83
N TRP A 4 -1.51 12.85 -65.79
CA TRP A 4 -2.40 12.66 -64.64
C TRP A 4 -1.55 12.48 -63.38
N ILE A 5 -1.48 13.53 -62.56
CA ILE A 5 -1.29 13.56 -61.09
C ILE A 5 -0.97 15.02 -60.77
N ASN A 6 -2.01 15.84 -60.62
CA ASN A 6 -1.90 17.03 -59.78
C ASN A 6 -3.22 17.27 -59.05
N LYS A 7 -3.64 16.25 -58.28
CA LYS A 7 -4.73 16.40 -57.31
C LYS A 7 -4.12 17.08 -56.10
N LYS A 8 -4.28 18.41 -55.98
CA LYS A 8 -3.97 19.15 -54.74
C LYS A 8 -4.67 18.42 -53.59
N ARG A 9 -3.92 17.66 -52.78
CA ARG A 9 -4.44 17.07 -51.55
C ARG A 9 -4.77 18.24 -50.64
N ASN A 10 -6.06 18.54 -50.47
CA ASN A 10 -6.55 19.41 -49.40
C ASN A 10 -6.14 18.79 -48.05
N ARG A 11 -4.93 19.12 -47.61
CA ARG A 11 -4.51 18.82 -46.24
C ARG A 11 -5.25 19.80 -45.35
N LYS A 12 -6.40 19.38 -44.82
CA LYS A 12 -7.04 20.08 -43.70
C LYS A 12 -6.05 20.02 -42.54
N GLY A 13 -5.46 21.16 -42.20
CA GLY A 13 -4.60 21.29 -41.02
C GLY A 13 -5.44 21.36 -39.76
N PHE A 14 -4.90 20.86 -38.66
CA PHE A 14 -5.48 21.03 -37.32
C PHE A 14 -5.40 22.52 -36.95
N THR A 15 -6.49 23.12 -36.47
CA THR A 15 -6.46 24.51 -36.04
C THR A 15 -5.88 24.61 -34.63
N LEU A 16 -5.20 25.72 -34.34
CA LEU A 16 -4.71 25.98 -32.97
C LEU A 16 -5.86 26.03 -31.96
N VAL A 17 -7.02 26.54 -32.38
CA VAL A 17 -8.23 26.64 -31.55
C VAL A 17 -8.73 25.26 -31.14
N GLU A 18 -8.76 24.29 -32.07
CA GLU A 18 -9.13 22.90 -31.75
C GLU A 18 -8.20 22.29 -30.70
N LEU A 19 -6.90 22.56 -30.77
CA LEU A 19 -5.94 22.05 -29.78
C LEU A 19 -6.14 22.70 -28.41
N VAL A 20 -6.37 24.02 -28.39
CA VAL A 20 -6.55 24.81 -27.16
C VAL A 20 -7.80 24.37 -26.40
N VAL A 21 -8.92 24.14 -27.09
CA VAL A 21 -10.15 23.66 -26.44
C VAL A 21 -9.96 22.26 -25.85
N VAL A 22 -9.24 21.38 -26.54
CA VAL A 22 -8.99 20.00 -26.05
C VAL A 22 -8.15 20.01 -24.77
N ILE A 23 -7.03 20.74 -24.74
CA ILE A 23 -6.19 20.81 -23.53
C ILE A 23 -6.91 21.52 -22.38
N ALA A 24 -7.81 22.47 -22.67
CA ALA A 24 -8.64 23.12 -21.65
C ALA A 24 -9.59 22.11 -20.99
N ILE A 25 -10.28 21.28 -21.76
CA ILE A 25 -11.16 20.23 -21.23
C ILE A 25 -10.34 19.17 -20.47
N LEU A 26 -9.21 18.72 -21.01
CA LEU A 26 -8.32 17.78 -20.32
C LEU A 26 -7.80 18.34 -18.99
N GLY A 27 -7.49 19.64 -18.94
CA GLY A 27 -7.08 20.32 -17.72
C GLY A 27 -8.15 20.29 -16.62
N ILE A 28 -9.41 20.57 -16.99
CA ILE A 28 -10.55 20.51 -16.05
C ILE A 28 -10.74 19.10 -15.51
N LEU A 29 -10.71 18.09 -16.39
CA LEU A 29 -10.85 16.69 -15.99
C LEU A 29 -9.70 16.24 -15.09
N ALA A 30 -8.45 16.61 -15.41
CA ALA A 30 -7.28 16.26 -14.62
C ALA A 30 -7.33 16.90 -13.22
N ALA A 31 -7.78 18.15 -13.10
CA ALA A 31 -7.89 18.85 -11.83
C ALA A 31 -8.81 18.12 -10.82
N ILE A 32 -9.86 17.46 -11.28
CA ILE A 32 -10.77 16.67 -10.43
C ILE A 32 -10.26 15.24 -10.25
N ALA A 33 -9.73 14.63 -11.32
CA ALA A 33 -9.34 13.22 -11.32
C ALA A 33 -8.11 12.93 -10.47
N VAL A 34 -7.07 13.79 -10.51
CA VAL A 34 -5.81 13.59 -9.79
C VAL A 34 -5.99 13.50 -8.26
N PRO A 35 -6.63 14.47 -7.57
CA PRO A 35 -6.80 14.38 -6.12
C PRO A 35 -7.68 13.19 -5.72
N LYS A 36 -8.73 12.90 -6.49
CA LYS A 36 -9.62 11.74 -6.24
C LYS A 36 -8.85 10.42 -6.36
N LEU A 37 -8.03 10.28 -7.41
CA LEU A 37 -7.21 9.09 -7.61
C LEU A 37 -6.15 8.95 -6.51
N SER A 38 -5.52 10.05 -6.09
CA SER A 38 -4.55 10.05 -5.00
C SER A 38 -5.17 9.52 -3.70
N LYS A 39 -6.34 10.05 -3.30
CA LYS A 39 -7.06 9.58 -2.10
C LYS A 39 -7.49 8.12 -2.24
N SER A 40 -7.96 7.71 -3.42
CA SER A 40 -8.34 6.30 -3.66
C SER A 40 -7.16 5.34 -3.53
N ARG A 41 -5.98 5.73 -4.02
CA ARG A 41 -4.75 4.94 -3.90
C ARG A 41 -4.30 4.82 -2.44
N GLU A 42 -4.36 5.92 -1.70
CA GLU A 42 -4.04 5.93 -0.26
C GLU A 42 -4.99 5.03 0.54
N ASN A 43 -6.30 5.13 0.30
CA ASN A 43 -7.28 4.25 0.97
C ASN A 43 -7.04 2.77 0.64
N ALA A 44 -6.70 2.45 -0.61
CA ALA A 44 -6.37 1.08 -1.01
C ALA A 44 -5.09 0.57 -0.31
N ALA A 45 -4.09 1.44 -0.18
CA ALA A 45 -2.87 1.13 0.56
C ALA A 45 -3.17 0.88 2.05
N ILE A 46 -3.99 1.71 2.70
CA ILE A 46 -4.40 1.51 4.11
C ILE A 46 -5.16 0.18 4.27
N ALA A 47 -6.08 -0.13 3.36
CA ALA A 47 -6.81 -1.39 3.39
C ALA A 47 -5.87 -2.60 3.27
N ALA A 48 -4.89 -2.55 2.37
CA ALA A 48 -3.88 -3.60 2.22
C ALA A 48 -2.99 -3.72 3.48
N HIS A 49 -2.57 -2.59 4.06
CA HIS A 49 -1.81 -2.56 5.32
C HIS A 49 -2.59 -3.25 6.45
N ASN A 50 -3.86 -2.89 6.62
CA ASN A 50 -4.71 -3.49 7.65
C ASN A 50 -4.94 -4.99 7.43
N ALA A 51 -5.02 -5.43 6.18
CA ALA A 51 -5.11 -6.85 5.85
C ALA A 51 -3.82 -7.58 6.25
N ASN A 52 -2.65 -7.01 5.92
CA ASN A 52 -1.35 -7.56 6.32
C ASN A 52 -1.22 -7.67 7.85
N VAL A 53 -1.61 -6.62 8.59
CA VAL A 53 -1.60 -6.65 10.06
C VAL A 53 -2.47 -7.79 10.60
N ARG A 54 -3.68 -7.99 10.08
CA ARG A 54 -4.56 -9.11 10.47
C ARG A 54 -3.94 -10.48 10.17
N THR A 55 -3.26 -10.61 9.04
CA THR A 55 -2.54 -11.84 8.68
C THR A 55 -1.42 -12.13 9.67
N LEU A 56 -0.65 -11.11 10.06
CA LEU A 56 0.41 -11.23 11.07
C LEU A 56 -0.14 -11.59 12.46
N GLU A 57 -1.21 -10.92 12.90
CA GLU A 57 -1.90 -11.23 14.15
C GLU A 57 -2.40 -12.67 14.18
N SER A 58 -2.97 -13.14 13.06
CA SER A 58 -3.47 -14.52 12.94
C SER A 58 -2.34 -15.54 13.05
N ALA A 59 -1.22 -15.29 12.38
CA ALA A 59 -0.04 -16.16 12.46
C ALA A 59 0.56 -16.19 13.87
N ALA A 60 0.66 -15.04 14.54
CA ALA A 60 1.14 -14.98 15.92
C ALA A 60 0.18 -15.68 16.89
N THR A 61 -1.14 -15.60 16.64
CA THR A 61 -2.15 -16.31 17.45
C THR A 61 -1.97 -17.82 17.35
N LEU A 62 -1.70 -18.34 16.14
CA LEU A 62 -1.38 -19.75 15.94
C LEU A 62 -0.11 -20.13 16.70
N ALA A 63 0.95 -19.32 16.62
CA ALA A 63 2.19 -19.58 17.34
C ALA A 63 2.00 -19.65 18.86
N VAL A 64 1.27 -18.70 19.45
CA VAL A 64 0.94 -18.71 20.88
C VAL A 64 0.13 -19.97 21.23
N SER A 65 -0.82 -20.37 20.37
CA SER A 65 -1.62 -21.57 20.58
C SER A 65 -0.80 -22.86 20.55
N GLU A 66 0.30 -22.91 19.80
CA GLU A 66 1.24 -24.03 19.76
C GLU A 66 2.24 -24.03 20.93
N GLY A 67 2.16 -23.03 21.82
CA GLY A 67 3.03 -22.92 23.00
C GLY A 67 4.31 -22.12 22.73
N SER A 68 4.34 -21.31 21.67
CA SER A 68 5.40 -20.32 21.48
C SER A 68 5.38 -19.32 22.63
N GLY A 69 6.51 -19.18 23.34
CA GLY A 69 6.69 -18.18 24.40
C GLY A 69 6.88 -16.77 23.86
N ALA A 70 7.41 -15.85 24.68
CA ALA A 70 7.72 -14.50 24.20
C ALA A 70 8.75 -14.52 23.06
N ILE A 71 8.32 -14.07 21.89
CA ILE A 71 9.10 -14.06 20.67
C ILE A 71 8.79 -12.76 19.92
N GLU A 72 9.82 -12.12 19.39
CA GLU A 72 9.70 -11.05 18.40
C GLU A 72 9.89 -11.65 17.01
N TRP A 73 9.06 -11.21 16.05
CA TRP A 73 9.20 -11.52 14.63
C TRP A 73 9.43 -10.26 13.80
N GLY A 74 10.35 -10.35 12.84
CA GLY A 74 10.61 -9.34 11.82
C GLY A 74 10.95 -9.98 10.46
N LYS A 75 10.94 -9.15 9.40
CA LYS A 75 11.26 -9.59 8.02
C LYS A 75 12.64 -10.25 7.90
N GLU A 76 13.59 -9.77 8.70
CA GLU A 76 14.97 -10.25 8.74
C GLU A 76 15.21 -10.85 10.12
N GLU A 77 14.87 -12.13 10.30
CA GLU A 77 15.28 -12.87 11.49
C GLU A 77 16.19 -14.01 11.12
N GLY A 78 17.30 -14.09 11.86
CA GLY A 78 18.40 -15.01 11.60
C GLY A 78 18.05 -16.46 11.91
N GLU A 79 18.78 -17.36 11.24
CA GLU A 79 18.87 -18.78 11.59
C GLU A 79 19.17 -18.96 13.08
N ASN A 80 18.53 -19.94 13.71
CA ASN A 80 19.00 -20.51 14.96
C ASN A 80 20.37 -21.20 14.72
N ASP A 81 21.16 -21.34 15.78
CA ASP A 81 22.46 -22.04 15.74
C ASP A 81 22.34 -23.53 15.32
N ASP A 82 21.12 -24.09 15.31
CA ASP A 82 20.80 -25.45 14.87
C ASP A 82 20.31 -25.54 13.42
N GLY A 83 20.33 -24.43 12.66
CA GLY A 83 19.86 -24.34 11.27
C GLY A 83 18.34 -24.34 11.13
N THR A 84 17.58 -24.29 12.22
CA THR A 84 16.13 -24.05 12.17
C THR A 84 15.87 -22.55 12.05
N ARG A 85 14.83 -22.17 11.32
CA ARG A 85 14.53 -20.77 11.09
C ARG A 85 13.70 -20.23 12.25
N LYS A 86 14.08 -19.07 12.79
CA LYS A 86 13.36 -18.45 13.90
C LYS A 86 12.00 -17.96 13.42
N GLY A 87 10.95 -18.44 14.08
CA GLY A 87 9.71 -17.68 14.20
C GLY A 87 8.69 -17.92 13.11
N TRP A 88 8.47 -16.94 12.23
CA TRP A 88 7.21 -16.77 11.52
C TRP A 88 6.98 -17.70 10.32
N GLU A 89 8.02 -18.28 9.74
CA GLU A 89 7.95 -19.06 8.47
C GLU A 89 7.12 -20.34 8.60
N ASN A 90 6.94 -20.85 9.82
CA ASN A 90 6.03 -21.97 10.09
C ASN A 90 4.56 -21.56 10.00
N TYR A 91 4.27 -20.26 10.14
CA TYR A 91 2.92 -19.69 10.26
C TYR A 91 2.53 -18.81 9.08
N LEU A 92 3.50 -18.32 8.30
CA LEU A 92 3.29 -17.45 7.13
C LEU A 92 4.09 -17.94 5.93
N GLN A 93 3.47 -17.91 4.76
CA GLN A 93 4.12 -18.25 3.49
C GLN A 93 5.13 -17.20 3.04
N SER A 94 4.89 -15.93 3.37
CA SER A 94 5.76 -14.82 3.01
C SER A 94 5.54 -13.67 3.98
N TRP A 95 6.63 -13.03 4.41
CA TRP A 95 6.53 -11.80 5.18
C TRP A 95 5.94 -10.68 4.33
N PRO A 96 4.84 -10.02 4.77
CA PRO A 96 4.23 -8.93 4.02
C PRO A 96 5.09 -7.67 4.06
N ASP A 97 5.01 -6.87 3.00
CA ASP A 97 5.61 -5.54 2.92
C ASP A 97 4.55 -4.46 3.15
N ILE A 98 4.97 -3.35 3.75
CA ILE A 98 4.11 -2.19 3.94
C ILE A 98 3.80 -1.57 2.57
N PRO A 99 2.52 -1.34 2.21
CA PRO A 99 2.16 -0.72 0.94
C PRO A 99 2.79 0.67 0.75
N ASN A 100 3.30 0.91 -0.45
CA ASN A 100 3.90 2.20 -0.82
C ASN A 100 2.91 3.37 -0.65
N GLY A 101 3.44 4.53 -0.25
CA GLY A 101 2.66 5.76 -0.10
C GLY A 101 2.01 5.96 1.27
N LEU A 102 2.22 5.03 2.20
CA LEU A 102 1.87 5.16 3.62
C LEU A 102 3.05 5.57 4.51
N VAL A 103 4.25 5.23 4.08
CA VAL A 103 5.51 5.51 4.78
C VAL A 103 5.66 7.00 5.09
N GLY A 104 6.05 7.29 6.33
CA GLY A 104 6.33 8.65 6.80
C GLY A 104 5.09 9.53 6.95
N LYS A 105 3.89 8.95 6.82
CA LYS A 105 2.63 9.63 7.08
C LYS A 105 2.01 9.16 8.39
N GLU A 106 1.17 10.02 8.92
CA GLU A 106 0.44 9.81 10.16
C GLU A 106 -1.02 9.54 9.83
N TYR A 107 -1.54 8.46 10.39
CA TYR A 107 -2.91 8.00 10.20
C TYR A 107 -3.63 7.98 11.54
N ASP A 108 -4.96 8.06 11.53
CA ASP A 108 -5.73 7.76 12.73
C ASP A 108 -5.70 6.25 12.98
N GLY A 109 -5.63 5.81 14.23
CA GLY A 109 -5.77 4.43 14.65
C GLY A 109 -6.69 4.33 15.86
N GLU A 110 -6.90 3.12 16.36
CA GLU A 110 -7.81 2.87 17.49
C GLU A 110 -7.34 3.57 18.78
N ASP A 111 -6.03 3.54 19.06
CA ASP A 111 -5.43 4.11 20.28
C ASP A 111 -4.79 5.50 20.06
N GLY A 112 -5.10 6.16 18.95
CA GLY A 112 -4.58 7.47 18.60
C GLY A 112 -3.85 7.51 17.26
N LYS A 113 -2.92 8.45 17.10
CA LYS A 113 -2.20 8.59 15.83
C LYS A 113 -1.20 7.47 15.63
N VAL A 114 -1.21 6.89 14.44
CA VAL A 114 -0.32 5.82 13.99
C VAL A 114 0.65 6.39 12.98
N THR A 115 1.93 6.33 13.27
CA THR A 115 2.98 6.67 12.33
C THR A 115 3.57 5.41 11.73
N ILE A 116 3.59 5.34 10.41
CA ILE A 116 4.33 4.30 9.69
C ILE A 116 5.74 4.85 9.48
N GLY A 117 6.64 4.50 10.40
CA GLY A 117 8.01 5.03 10.45
C GLY A 117 8.86 4.59 9.25
N LYS A 118 9.79 5.46 8.81
CA LYS A 118 10.64 5.29 7.62
C LYS A 118 11.46 3.99 7.53
N ASP A 119 11.62 3.25 8.63
CA ASP A 119 12.31 1.96 8.65
C ASP A 119 11.40 0.76 8.27
N ASP A 120 10.13 1.03 7.93
CA ASP A 120 9.21 0.28 7.05
C ASP A 120 9.20 -1.24 7.09
N LYS A 121 9.28 -1.82 8.29
CA LYS A 121 9.09 -3.27 8.45
C LYS A 121 8.04 -3.51 9.50
N TYR A 122 7.13 -4.44 9.20
CA TYR A 122 6.32 -5.02 10.26
C TYR A 122 7.23 -5.64 11.31
N LYS A 123 6.80 -5.53 12.56
CA LYS A 123 7.32 -6.26 13.70
C LYS A 123 6.15 -6.86 14.46
N VAL A 124 6.28 -8.10 14.90
CA VAL A 124 5.27 -8.76 15.72
C VAL A 124 5.92 -9.12 17.05
N GLU A 125 5.40 -8.60 18.14
CA GLU A 125 5.86 -8.90 19.49
C GLU A 125 4.81 -9.80 20.15
N ILE A 126 5.20 -11.00 20.53
CA ILE A 126 4.41 -11.90 21.36
C ILE A 126 4.98 -11.80 22.77
N LYS A 127 4.15 -11.39 23.74
CA LYS A 127 4.54 -11.31 25.16
C LYS A 127 4.29 -12.64 25.88
N ASP A 128 4.92 -12.84 27.03
CA ASP A 128 4.77 -14.05 27.85
C ASP A 128 3.34 -14.32 28.34
N ASN A 129 2.49 -13.28 28.37
CA ASN A 129 1.07 -13.39 28.71
C ASN A 129 0.19 -13.79 27.51
N GLY A 130 0.78 -14.06 26.33
CA GLY A 130 0.07 -14.36 25.08
C GLY A 130 -0.48 -13.13 24.36
N GLU A 131 -0.17 -11.91 24.82
CA GLU A 131 -0.57 -10.67 24.15
C GLU A 131 0.29 -10.47 22.89
N ILE A 132 -0.38 -10.23 21.76
CA ILE A 132 0.25 -10.04 20.46
C ILE A 132 0.16 -8.57 20.09
N LYS A 133 1.28 -7.98 19.68
CA LYS A 133 1.36 -6.60 19.21
C LYS A 133 2.05 -6.54 17.86
N VAL A 134 1.35 -6.00 16.87
CA VAL A 134 1.92 -5.75 15.54
C VAL A 134 2.22 -4.27 15.38
N THR A 135 3.44 -3.95 14.99
CA THR A 135 3.90 -2.57 14.72
C THR A 135 4.30 -2.47 13.24
N PRO A 136 3.80 -1.49 12.46
CA PRO A 136 2.82 -0.48 12.85
C PRO A 136 1.39 -1.06 12.99
N PRO A 137 0.57 -0.53 13.93
CA PRO A 137 -0.80 -1.00 14.15
C PRO A 137 -1.74 -0.63 12.98
N LYS A 138 -2.98 -1.10 13.05
CA LYS A 138 -4.01 -0.82 12.04
C LYS A 138 -4.28 0.70 11.94
N ALA A 139 -4.43 1.17 10.71
CA ALA A 139 -4.79 2.54 10.40
C ALA A 139 -6.26 2.64 10.00
N ILE A 140 -6.98 3.63 10.51
CA ILE A 140 -8.36 3.95 10.19
C ILE A 140 -8.35 4.98 9.07
N THR A 141 -8.99 4.66 7.95
CA THR A 141 -9.32 5.66 6.93
C THR A 141 -10.49 6.49 7.45
N ASP A 142 -10.39 7.84 7.42
CA ASP A 142 -11.43 8.85 7.74
C ASP A 142 -12.60 8.29 8.57
N LYS A 143 -12.70 8.67 9.86
CA LYS A 143 -13.90 8.44 10.70
C LYS A 143 -15.14 8.48 9.81
N LYS A 144 -15.85 7.35 9.67
CA LYS A 144 -17.21 7.39 9.15
C LYS A 144 -17.96 8.39 10.04
N VAL A 145 -18.15 9.59 9.51
CA VAL A 145 -19.17 10.48 10.00
C VAL A 145 -20.44 9.85 9.45
N ASP A 146 -21.06 9.02 10.29
CA ASP A 146 -22.41 8.52 10.07
C ASP A 146 -23.40 9.69 9.98
#